data_AF-A0A7K4JR25-F1
#
_entry.id   AF-A0A7K4JR25-F1
#
_cell.length_a   1.000
_cell.length_b   1.000
_cell.length_c   1.000
_cell.angle_alpha   90.00
_cell.angle_beta   90.00
_cell.angle_gamma   90.00
#
_symmetry.space_group_name_H-M   'P 1'
#
loop_
_entity.id
_entity.type
_entity.pdbx_description
1 polymer ?
#
loop_
_entity_poly.entity_id
_entity_poly.type
_entity_poly.pdbx_seq_one_letter_code
_entity_poly.pdbx_strand_id
1 'polypeptide(L)'
;LPWQLEPNVGRVGRLASRLCQELRLARPPVCADAVRLFQGDVVAALARSALRPREACGLLLGPPCGHWDILADWNVSLPAAPKPPVVPPAPPPPGAPTARVLVLTDVHWDRLYATGANADCPDPLCCR
;
A
#
# COMPACT_ATOMS: atom_id res chain seq x y z
N LEU A 1 -15.23 -12.30 17.63
CA LEU A 1 -14.43 -13.54 17.74
C LEU A 1 -12.98 -13.16 17.94
N PRO A 2 -12.29 -13.66 18.98
CA PRO A 2 -11.07 -13.05 19.46
C PRO A 2 -9.91 -13.46 18.55
N TRP A 3 -9.37 -12.48 17.83
CA TRP A 3 -8.08 -12.58 17.15
C TRP A 3 -6.97 -12.67 18.20
N GLN A 4 -6.82 -13.83 18.84
CA GLN A 4 -5.58 -14.15 19.55
C GLN A 4 -4.50 -14.23 18.47
N LEU A 5 -3.84 -13.10 18.22
CA LEU A 5 -2.66 -13.03 17.38
C LEU A 5 -1.64 -14.02 17.93
N GLU A 6 -0.99 -14.74 17.02
CA GLU A 6 0.11 -15.62 17.34
C GLU A 6 1.13 -14.84 18.22
N PRO A 7 1.60 -15.43 19.35
CA PRO A 7 2.32 -14.69 20.38
C PRO A 7 3.61 -14.00 19.89
N ASN A 8 4.25 -14.50 18.83
CA ASN A 8 5.42 -13.88 18.22
C ASN A 8 5.03 -12.69 17.34
N VAL A 9 3.94 -12.77 16.57
CA VAL A 9 3.40 -11.61 15.82
C VAL A 9 3.11 -10.45 16.76
N GLY A 10 2.44 -10.74 17.89
CA GLY A 10 2.18 -9.73 18.92
C GLY A 10 3.46 -9.13 19.53
N ARG A 11 4.55 -9.90 19.61
CA ARG A 11 5.85 -9.39 20.09
C ARG A 11 6.48 -8.41 19.09
N VAL A 12 6.43 -8.72 17.80
CA VAL A 12 6.88 -7.83 16.72
C VAL A 12 6.06 -6.54 16.73
N GLY A 13 4.74 -6.63 16.82
CA GLY A 13 3.86 -5.45 16.89
C GLY A 13 4.17 -4.56 18.10
N ARG A 14 4.39 -5.13 19.29
CA ARG A 14 4.79 -4.32 20.46
C ARG A 14 6.12 -3.60 20.26
N LEU A 15 7.09 -4.24 19.61
CA LEU A 15 8.37 -3.59 19.29
C LEU A 15 8.18 -2.45 18.28
N ALA A 16 7.44 -2.70 17.19
CA ALA A 16 7.17 -1.69 16.17
C ALA A 16 6.38 -0.48 16.73
N SER A 17 5.38 -0.72 17.59
CA SER A 17 4.63 0.36 18.25
C SER A 17 5.52 1.20 19.17
N ARG A 18 6.48 0.59 19.90
CA ARG A 18 7.42 1.34 20.72
C ARG A 18 8.35 2.21 19.87
N LEU A 19 8.93 1.62 18.82
CA LEU A 19 9.78 2.35 17.88
C LEU A 19 9.04 3.54 17.24
N CYS A 20 7.78 3.35 16.83
CA CYS A 20 6.95 4.43 16.30
C CYS A 20 6.81 5.62 17.28
N GLN A 21 6.66 5.32 18.57
CA GLN A 21 6.52 6.34 19.62
C GLN A 21 7.85 7.02 19.97
N GLU A 22 8.93 6.24 20.11
CA GLU A 22 10.27 6.75 20.41
C GLU A 22 10.80 7.66 19.30
N LEU A 23 10.55 7.29 18.05
CA LEU A 23 10.88 8.08 16.87
C LEU A 23 9.88 9.22 16.60
N ARG A 24 8.83 9.34 17.43
CA ARG A 24 7.79 10.38 17.34
C ARG A 24 7.13 10.45 15.95
N LEU A 25 6.87 9.29 15.33
CA LEU A 25 6.26 9.22 14.00
C LEU A 25 4.77 9.59 14.00
N ALA A 26 4.08 9.30 15.10
CA ALA A 26 2.68 9.68 15.34
C ALA A 26 2.40 9.71 16.84
N ARG A 27 1.20 10.17 17.23
CA ARG A 27 0.76 10.07 18.62
C ARG A 27 0.69 8.61 19.10
N PRO A 28 0.88 8.33 20.40
CA PRO A 28 0.88 6.97 20.93
C PRO A 28 -0.35 6.11 20.57
N PRO A 29 -1.60 6.65 20.58
CA PRO A 29 -2.78 5.88 20.15
C PRO A 29 -2.71 5.48 18.68
N VAL A 30 -2.29 6.39 17.80
CA VAL A 30 -2.17 6.13 16.35
C VAL A 30 -1.11 5.07 16.08
N CYS A 31 0.07 5.16 16.72
CA CYS A 31 1.10 4.14 16.63
C CYS A 31 0.59 2.75 17.06
N ALA A 32 -0.11 2.68 18.20
CA ALA A 32 -0.63 1.42 18.72
C ALA A 32 -1.71 0.82 17.81
N ASP A 33 -2.65 1.65 17.34
CA ASP A 33 -3.77 1.20 16.52
C ASP A 33 -3.34 0.81 15.11
N ALA A 34 -2.49 1.61 14.46
CA ALA A 34 -1.96 1.29 13.14
C ALA A 34 -1.16 -0.02 13.18
N VAL A 35 -0.24 -0.17 14.14
CA VAL A 35 0.54 -1.41 14.25
C VAL A 35 -0.35 -2.59 14.61
N ARG A 36 -1.32 -2.43 15.50
CA ARG A 36 -2.26 -3.49 15.85
C ARG A 36 -3.04 -3.99 14.64
N LEU A 37 -3.44 -3.07 13.76
CA LEU A 37 -4.18 -3.37 12.53
C LEU A 37 -3.31 -4.13 11.52
N PHE A 38 -2.07 -3.66 11.28
CA PHE A 38 -1.25 -4.17 10.16
C PHE A 38 -0.28 -5.30 10.53
N GLN A 39 0.04 -5.51 11.81
CA GLN A 39 1.09 -6.47 12.23
C GLN A 39 0.91 -7.88 11.67
N GLY A 40 -0.35 -8.35 11.53
CA GLY A 40 -0.64 -9.68 11.00
C GLY A 40 -0.21 -9.80 9.54
N ASP A 41 -0.70 -8.89 8.70
CA ASP A 41 -0.45 -8.89 7.26
C ASP A 41 1.01 -8.59 6.93
N VAL A 42 1.64 -7.65 7.64
CA VAL A 42 3.06 -7.30 7.40
C VAL A 42 3.98 -8.45 7.76
N VAL A 43 3.78 -9.10 8.92
CA VAL A 43 4.58 -10.28 9.29
C VAL A 43 4.31 -11.44 8.33
N ALA A 44 3.05 -11.64 7.93
CA ALA A 44 2.68 -12.65 6.95
C ALA A 44 3.32 -12.42 5.57
N ALA A 45 3.39 -11.18 5.11
CA ALA A 45 4.04 -10.79 3.87
C ALA A 45 5.55 -11.04 3.95
N LEU A 46 6.22 -10.54 5.00
CA LEU A 46 7.65 -10.77 5.22
C LEU A 46 8.01 -12.26 5.28
N ALA A 47 7.21 -13.05 6.00
CA ALA A 47 7.41 -14.50 6.12
C ALA A 47 7.28 -15.24 4.78
N ARG A 48 6.44 -14.74 3.87
CA ARG A 48 6.18 -15.35 2.55
C ARG A 48 7.02 -14.74 1.43
N SER A 49 7.70 -13.63 1.67
CA SER A 49 8.65 -13.00 0.76
C SER A 49 10.07 -13.05 1.35
N ALA A 50 10.56 -11.95 1.92
CA ALA A 50 11.97 -11.74 2.26
C ALA A 50 12.55 -12.80 3.23
N LEU A 51 11.73 -13.34 4.13
CA LEU A 51 12.16 -14.37 5.09
C LEU A 51 11.90 -15.79 4.61
N ARG A 52 11.36 -15.97 3.41
CA ARG A 52 11.20 -17.30 2.80
C ARG A 52 12.60 -17.89 2.58
N PRO A 53 12.85 -19.17 2.94
CA PRO A 53 14.19 -19.73 2.91
C PRO A 53 14.93 -19.54 1.58
N ARG A 54 14.26 -19.76 0.44
CA ARG A 54 14.87 -19.59 -0.89
C ARG A 54 15.22 -18.14 -1.22
N GLU A 55 14.43 -17.16 -0.76
CA GLU A 55 14.74 -15.74 -0.95
C GLU A 55 15.93 -15.35 -0.06
N ALA A 56 15.79 -15.55 1.25
CA ALA A 56 16.80 -15.16 2.24
C ALA A 56 18.16 -15.82 1.96
N CYS A 57 18.18 -17.13 1.67
CA CYS A 57 19.41 -17.83 1.34
C CYS A 57 19.96 -17.45 -0.03
N GLY A 58 19.10 -17.20 -1.02
CA GLY A 58 19.52 -16.71 -2.34
C GLY A 58 20.22 -15.35 -2.25
N LEU A 59 19.73 -14.46 -1.40
CA LEU A 59 20.33 -13.14 -1.15
C LEU A 59 21.68 -13.25 -0.41
N LEU A 60 21.76 -14.09 0.62
CA LEU A 60 22.95 -14.15 1.50
C LEU A 60 24.07 -15.06 0.99
N LEU A 61 23.71 -16.17 0.35
CA LEU A 61 24.64 -17.25 -0.04
C LEU A 61 24.71 -17.46 -1.56
N GLY A 62 23.90 -16.72 -2.32
CA GLY A 62 23.88 -16.75 -3.77
C GLY A 62 23.07 -17.89 -4.39
N PRO A 63 23.14 -18.03 -5.73
CA PRO A 63 22.31 -18.94 -6.53
C PRO A 63 22.30 -20.43 -6.11
N PRO A 64 23.39 -21.01 -5.58
CA PRO A 64 23.38 -22.40 -5.13
C PRO A 64 22.41 -22.68 -3.98
N CYS A 65 22.06 -21.65 -3.19
CA CYS A 65 21.22 -21.79 -2.00
C CYS A 65 19.79 -21.27 -2.20
N GLY A 66 19.55 -20.50 -3.25
CA GLY A 66 18.24 -19.91 -3.51
C GLY A 66 18.24 -18.93 -4.68
N HIS A 67 17.14 -18.18 -4.80
CA HIS A 67 16.97 -17.13 -5.79
C HIS A 67 16.25 -15.97 -5.10
N TRP A 68 16.81 -14.78 -5.22
CA TRP A 68 16.20 -13.55 -4.71
C TRP A 68 15.52 -12.82 -5.87
N ASP A 69 14.20 -12.78 -5.88
CA ASP A 69 13.40 -12.15 -6.95
C ASP A 69 12.46 -11.04 -6.47
N ILE A 70 12.56 -10.65 -5.19
CA ILE A 70 11.75 -9.56 -4.64
C ILE A 70 12.05 -8.26 -5.38
N LEU A 71 11.01 -7.75 -6.05
CA LEU A 71 11.05 -6.56 -6.92
C LEU A 71 11.97 -6.70 -8.14
N ALA A 72 12.25 -7.92 -8.59
CA ALA A 72 13.01 -8.16 -9.81
C ALA A 72 12.28 -7.63 -11.05
N ASP A 73 13.08 -7.29 -12.07
CA ASP A 73 12.55 -6.85 -13.36
C ASP A 73 11.69 -7.94 -13.99
N TRP A 74 10.54 -7.52 -14.52
CA TRP A 74 9.63 -8.37 -15.27
C TRP A 74 9.17 -7.65 -16.53
N ASN A 75 8.87 -8.42 -17.58
CA ASN A 75 8.46 -7.89 -18.86
C ASN A 75 7.08 -8.44 -19.26
N VAL A 76 6.34 -7.65 -20.05
CA VAL A 76 5.10 -8.08 -20.72
C VAL A 76 5.39 -8.33 -22.18
N SER A 77 5.11 -9.53 -22.67
CA SER A 77 5.16 -9.82 -24.09
C SER A 77 3.90 -9.28 -24.77
N LEU A 78 4.08 -8.44 -25.79
CA LEU A 78 2.99 -7.99 -26.64
C LEU A 78 2.69 -9.05 -27.71
N PRO A 79 1.44 -9.10 -28.23
CA PRO A 79 1.12 -9.95 -29.37
C PRO A 79 2.01 -9.65 -30.58
N ALA A 80 2.26 -10.65 -31.42
CA ALA A 80 3.08 -10.51 -32.63
C ALA A 80 2.43 -9.61 -33.71
N ALA A 81 1.18 -9.21 -33.52
CA ALA A 81 0.50 -8.29 -34.43
C ALA A 81 1.28 -6.97 -34.53
N PRO A 82 1.55 -6.49 -35.75
CA PRO A 82 2.31 -5.26 -35.91
C PRO A 82 1.55 -4.08 -35.31
N LYS A 83 2.29 -3.18 -34.65
CA LYS A 83 1.74 -1.91 -34.16
C LYS A 83 1.12 -1.15 -35.34
N PRO A 84 -0.18 -0.79 -35.30
CA PRO A 84 -0.78 0.03 -36.34
C PRO A 84 -0.05 1.38 -36.48
N PRO A 85 -0.04 1.99 -37.68
CA PRO A 85 0.46 3.35 -37.85
C PRO A 85 -0.19 4.30 -36.83
N VAL A 86 0.61 5.22 -36.27
CA VAL A 86 0.09 6.23 -35.35
C VAL A 86 -0.71 7.25 -36.17
N VAL A 87 -2.03 7.25 -35.99
CA VAL A 87 -2.94 8.21 -36.62
C VAL A 87 -3.48 9.15 -35.53
N PRO A 88 -3.14 10.46 -35.55
CA PRO A 88 -3.70 11.42 -34.62
C PRO A 88 -5.22 11.51 -34.74
N PRO A 89 -5.97 11.69 -33.62
CA PRO A 89 -7.40 11.95 -33.70
C PRO A 89 -7.71 13.18 -34.55
N ALA A 90 -8.63 13.06 -35.51
CA ALA A 90 -9.10 14.19 -36.29
C ALA A 90 -10.06 15.06 -35.44
N PRO A 91 -10.07 16.40 -35.62
CA PRO A 91 -11.05 17.25 -34.97
C PRO A 91 -12.48 16.84 -35.33
N PRO A 92 -13.44 16.94 -34.38
CA PRO A 92 -14.84 16.66 -34.68
C PRO A 92 -15.37 17.65 -35.73
N PRO A 93 -16.15 17.19 -36.73
CA PRO A 93 -16.73 18.08 -37.74
C PRO A 93 -17.75 19.04 -37.11
N PRO A 94 -18.07 20.16 -37.78
CA PRO A 94 -19.12 21.08 -37.32
C PRO A 94 -20.45 20.34 -37.09
N GLY A 95 -21.02 20.48 -35.89
CA GLY A 95 -22.28 19.83 -35.50
C GLY A 95 -22.15 18.39 -34.99
N ALA A 96 -20.94 17.86 -34.81
CA ALA A 96 -20.76 16.53 -34.24
C ALA A 96 -21.37 16.42 -32.82
N PRO A 97 -22.00 15.26 -32.48
CA PRO A 97 -22.56 15.06 -31.15
C PRO A 97 -21.45 15.03 -30.10
N THR A 98 -21.71 15.64 -28.94
CA THR A 98 -20.79 15.62 -27.80
C THR A 98 -21.39 14.78 -26.68
N ALA A 99 -20.62 13.82 -26.16
CA ALA A 99 -20.97 13.12 -24.93
C ALA A 99 -20.50 13.93 -23.71
N ARG A 100 -21.34 14.02 -22.67
CA ARG A 100 -20.97 14.60 -21.38
C ARG A 100 -20.82 13.45 -20.38
N VAL A 101 -19.61 13.26 -19.87
CA VAL A 101 -19.29 12.20 -18.91
C VAL A 101 -18.98 12.84 -17.57
N LEU A 102 -19.73 12.47 -16.54
CA LEU A 102 -19.42 12.83 -15.16
C LEU A 102 -18.41 11.82 -14.61
N VAL A 103 -17.28 12.32 -14.08
CA VAL A 103 -16.28 11.50 -13.38
C VAL A 103 -16.07 12.12 -12.01
N LEU A 104 -16.46 11.38 -10.96
CA LEU A 104 -16.23 11.74 -9.57
C LEU A 104 -15.18 10.80 -8.99
N THR A 105 -14.19 11.35 -8.29
CA THR A 105 -13.12 10.60 -7.65
C THR A 105 -12.78 11.22 -6.30
N ASP A 106 -12.16 10.43 -5.43
CA ASP A 106 -11.57 10.89 -4.16
C ASP A 106 -12.55 11.62 -3.21
N VAL A 107 -13.80 11.16 -3.17
CA VAL A 107 -14.86 11.75 -2.33
C VAL A 107 -14.50 11.72 -0.83
N HIS A 108 -13.77 10.69 -0.37
CA HIS A 108 -13.23 10.56 0.98
C HIS A 108 -14.15 11.04 2.11
N TRP A 109 -15.37 10.48 2.16
CA TRP A 109 -16.35 10.82 3.21
C TRP A 109 -15.85 10.40 4.61
N ASP A 110 -15.63 11.38 5.50
CA ASP A 110 -15.38 11.13 6.92
C ASP A 110 -16.69 11.18 7.72
N ARG A 111 -17.08 10.02 8.27
CA ARG A 111 -18.26 9.89 9.14
C ARG A 111 -18.13 10.63 10.45
N LEU A 112 -16.89 10.93 10.88
CA LEU A 112 -16.62 11.63 12.12
C LEU A 112 -16.38 13.13 11.90
N TYR A 113 -16.51 13.66 10.68
CA TYR A 113 -16.33 15.09 10.44
C TYR A 113 -17.21 15.92 11.38
N ALA A 114 -16.61 16.89 12.06
CA ALA A 114 -17.26 17.74 13.04
C ALA A 114 -16.98 19.22 12.77
N THR A 115 -18.05 20.01 12.58
CA THR A 115 -17.91 21.47 12.36
C THR A 115 -17.31 22.14 13.58
N GLY A 116 -16.30 22.98 13.37
CA GLY A 116 -15.59 23.68 14.45
C GLY A 116 -14.52 22.85 15.17
N ALA A 117 -14.33 21.59 14.80
CA ALA A 117 -13.21 20.78 15.30
C ALA A 117 -11.87 21.37 14.85
N ASN A 118 -10.81 21.05 15.60
CA ASN A 118 -9.46 21.54 15.29
C ASN A 118 -8.99 20.98 13.92
N ALA A 119 -8.62 21.88 13.01
CA ALA A 119 -8.08 21.53 11.70
C ALA A 119 -6.57 21.26 11.73
N ASP A 120 -5.86 21.76 12.74
CA ASP A 120 -4.41 21.58 12.91
C ASP A 120 -4.13 20.74 14.16
N CYS A 121 -4.51 19.47 14.06
CA CYS A 121 -4.31 18.48 15.11
C CYS A 121 -3.05 17.65 14.80
N PRO A 122 -2.42 17.03 15.81
CA PRO A 122 -1.20 16.23 15.62
C PRO A 122 -1.45 14.82 15.03
N ASP A 123 -2.66 14.52 14.56
CA ASP A 123 -3.00 13.22 13.95
C ASP A 123 -2.93 13.28 12.42
N PRO A 124 -2.83 12.12 11.74
CA PRO A 124 -2.83 12.06 10.27
C PRO A 124 -4.11 12.59 9.60
N LEU A 125 -5.23 12.68 10.34
CA LEU A 125 -6.51 13.22 9.87
C LEU A 125 -7.20 13.99 11.00
N CYS A 126 -7.53 15.24 10.74
CA CYS A 126 -8.16 16.18 11.68
C CYS A 126 -9.61 16.50 11.27
N CYS A 127 -10.18 17.60 11.79
CA CYS A 127 -11.54 18.06 11.48
C CYS A 127 -12.64 17.05 11.90
N ARG A 128 -12.36 16.24 12.91
CA ARG A 128 -13.22 15.15 13.41
C ARG A 128 -13.26 15.13 14.94
#